data_AF-A0A2K9P732-F1
#
_entry.id   AF-A0A2K9P732-F1
#
_cell.length_a   1.000
_cell.length_b   1.000
_cell.length_c   1.000
_cell.angle_alpha   90.00
_cell.angle_beta   90.00
_cell.angle_gamma   90.00
#
_symmetry.space_group_name_H-M   'P 1'
#
loop_
_entity.id
_entity.type
_entity.pdbx_description
1 polymer ?
#
loop_
_entity_poly.entity_id
_entity_poly.type
_entity_poly.pdbx_seq_one_letter_code
_entity_poly.pdbx_strand_id
1 'polypeptide(L)' 'MKVIIEQNGETIWMRDSETLGGIACTNYVKDGTQKQIIAVLEDALYQAKAQLLLPDYVN' A
#
# COMPACT_ATOMS: atom_id res chain seq x y z
N MET A 1 4.54 4.52 8.26
CA MET A 1 3.42 3.64 7.83
C MET A 1 3.95 2.26 7.54
N LYS A 2 3.45 1.26 8.28
CA LYS A 2 3.86 -0.14 8.15
C LYS A 2 2.67 -0.95 7.64
N VAL A 3 2.89 -1.72 6.58
CA VAL A 3 1.91 -2.61 5.97
C VAL A 3 2.46 -4.02 5.99
N ILE A 4 1.65 -4.97 6.46
CA ILE A 4 1.98 -6.39 6.54
C ILE A 4 0.86 -7.16 5.84
N ILE A 5 1.22 -8.05 4.93
CA ILE A 5 0.30 -8.97 4.27
C ILE A 5 0.68 -10.39 4.69
N GLU A 6 -0.29 -11.09 5.25
CA GLU A 6 -0.13 -12.45 5.75
C GLU A 6 -1.02 -13.40 4.98
N GLN A 7 -0.51 -14.60 4.69
CA GLN A 7 -1.26 -15.70 4.13
C GLN A 7 -0.98 -16.95 4.95
N ASN A 8 -2.04 -17.63 5.42
CA ASN A 8 -1.93 -18.83 6.26
C ASN A 8 -1.06 -18.64 7.52
N GLY A 9 -1.03 -17.43 8.10
CA GLY A 9 -0.22 -17.11 9.28
C GLY A 9 1.26 -16.82 8.99
N GLU A 10 1.67 -16.80 7.71
CA GLU A 10 3.01 -16.41 7.28
C GLU A 10 2.98 -15.00 6.64
N THR A 11 3.92 -14.13 7.03
CA THR A 11 4.11 -12.83 6.39
C THR A 11 4.74 -13.01 5.01
N ILE A 12 3.93 -12.92 3.96
CA ILE A 12 4.39 -13.03 2.56
C ILE A 12 4.89 -11.70 2.00
N TRP A 13 4.49 -10.58 2.63
CA TRP A 13 4.95 -9.26 2.24
C TRP A 13 4.87 -8.28 3.40
N MET A 14 5.85 -7.40 3.51
CA MET A 14 5.89 -6.34 4.50
C MET A 14 6.62 -5.14 3.93
N ARG A 15 6.08 -3.95 4.17
CA ARG A 15 6.77 -2.69 3.90
C ARG A 15 6.67 -1.77 5.09
N ASP A 16 7.81 -1.27 5.51
CA ASP A 16 7.92 -0.22 6.50
C ASP A 16 8.48 1.04 5.82
N SER A 17 7.68 2.10 5.79
CA SER A 17 8.08 3.36 5.18
C SER A 17 9.02 4.19 6.05
N GLU A 18 9.11 3.92 7.36
CA GLU A 18 9.94 4.68 8.31
C GLU A 18 11.36 4.13 8.35
N THR A 19 11.49 2.82 8.44
CA THR A 19 12.80 2.14 8.45
C THR A 19 13.32 1.83 7.04
N LEU A 20 12.48 2.04 6.01
CA LEU A 20 12.68 1.60 4.63
C LEU A 20 12.87 0.08 4.48
N GLY A 21 12.62 -0.69 5.54
CA GLY A 21 12.72 -2.15 5.58
C GLY A 21 11.50 -2.85 4.99
N GLY A 22 11.63 -4.16 4.73
CA GLY A 22 10.50 -4.95 4.26
C GLY A 22 10.86 -6.37 3.82
N ILE A 23 9.85 -7.23 3.83
CA ILE A 23 9.88 -8.56 3.21
C ILE A 23 9.15 -8.40 1.88
N ALA A 24 9.83 -8.63 0.77
CA ALA A 24 9.21 -8.63 -0.54
C ALA A 24 9.54 -9.94 -1.25
N CYS A 25 8.55 -10.49 -1.97
CA CYS A 25 8.84 -11.55 -2.92
C CYS A 25 9.87 -11.01 -3.92
N THR A 26 11.05 -11.62 -3.99
CA THR A 26 12.17 -11.16 -4.83
C THR A 26 11.77 -11.03 -6.31
N ASN A 27 10.79 -11.80 -6.76
CA ASN A 27 10.20 -11.70 -8.10
C ASN A 27 9.48 -10.35 -8.31
N TYR A 28 8.65 -9.91 -7.36
CA TYR A 28 7.92 -8.64 -7.43
C TYR A 28 8.80 -7.40 -7.33
N VAL A 29 9.97 -7.54 -6.70
CA VAL A 29 11.00 -6.49 -6.71
C VAL A 29 11.65 -6.42 -8.09
N LYS A 30 11.99 -7.57 -8.67
CA LYS A 30 12.70 -7.66 -9.96
C LYS A 30 11.89 -7.19 -11.15
N ASP A 31 10.60 -7.52 -11.19
CA ASP A 31 9.73 -7.19 -12.33
C ASP A 31 9.00 -5.84 -12.19
N GLY A 32 9.20 -5.14 -11.06
CA GLY A 32 8.61 -3.84 -10.80
C GLY A 32 7.16 -3.88 -10.28
N THR A 33 6.57 -5.07 -10.10
CA THR A 33 5.20 -5.26 -9.59
C THR A 33 5.01 -4.57 -8.24
N GLN A 34 6.01 -4.63 -7.36
CA GLN A 34 5.93 -3.97 -6.05
C GLN A 34 5.76 -2.45 -6.17
N LYS A 35 6.41 -1.81 -7.16
CA LYS A 35 6.28 -0.37 -7.40
C LYS A 35 4.88 -0.01 -7.90
N GLN A 36 4.28 -0.86 -8.73
CA GLN A 36 2.91 -0.68 -9.21
C GLN A 36 1.89 -0.80 -8.09
N ILE A 37 2.04 -1.81 -7.22
CA ILE A 37 1.16 -2.00 -6.04
C ILE A 37 1.21 -0.76 -5.14
N ILE A 38 2.41 -0.27 -4.84
CA ILE A 38 2.57 0.92 -3.98
C ILE A 38 1.90 2.14 -4.63
N ALA A 39 2.10 2.38 -5.93
CA ALA A 39 1.51 3.51 -6.62
C ALA A 39 -0.03 3.49 -6.58
N VAL A 40 -0.65 2.32 -6.79
CA VAL A 40 -2.12 2.18 -6.72
C VAL A 40 -2.64 2.43 -5.31
N LEU A 41 -1.93 1.96 -4.27
CA LEU A 41 -2.32 2.18 -2.88
C LEU A 41 -2.18 3.65 -2.46
N GLU A 42 -1.12 4.33 -2.89
CA GLU A 42 -0.92 5.77 -2.64
C GLU A 42 -2.01 6.60 -3.31
N ASP A 43 -2.36 6.27 -4.55
CA ASP A 43 -3.45 6.94 -5.28
C ASP A 43 -4.81 6.72 -4.61
N ALA A 44 -5.14 5.48 -4.22
CA ALA A 44 -6.37 5.18 -3.49
C ALA A 44 -6.46 5.93 -2.15
N LEU A 45 -5.34 6.01 -1.41
CA LEU A 45 -5.28 6.77 -0.16
C LEU A 45 -5.47 8.28 -0.40
N TYR A 46 -4.87 8.82 -1.47
CA TYR A 46 -5.04 10.21 -1.86
C TYR A 46 -6.50 10.51 -2.19
N GLN A 47 -7.15 9.66 -3.00
CA GLN A 47 -8.57 9.78 -3.34
C GLN A 47 -9.47 9.72 -2.10
N ALA A 48 -9.23 8.77 -1.19
CA ALA A 48 -10.01 8.66 0.04
C ALA A 48 -9.89 9.90 0.94
N LYS A 49 -8.68 10.47 1.06
CA LYS A 49 -8.47 11.72 1.79
C LYS A 49 -9.16 12.90 1.11
N ALA A 50 -9.11 12.97 -0.22
CA ALA A 50 -9.80 14.00 -0.98
C ALA A 50 -11.32 13.92 -0.78
N GLN A 51 -11.90 12.71 -0.81
CA GLN A 51 -13.32 12.49 -0.53
C GLN A 51 -13.72 12.91 0.89
N LEU A 52 -12.87 12.65 1.90
CA LEU A 52 -13.13 13.08 3.28
C LEU A 52 -13.22 14.62 3.42
N LEU A 53 -12.58 15.36 2.51
CA LEU A 53 -12.55 16.82 2.49
C LEU A 53 -13.67 17.43 1.63
N LEU A 54 -14.41 16.61 0.87
CA LEU A 54 -15.57 17.08 0.13
C LEU A 54 -16.75 17.24 1.11
N PRO A 55 -17.48 18.36 1.05
CA PRO A 55 -18.72 18.48 1.82
C PRO A 55 -19.71 17.44 1.32
N ASP A 56 -20.40 16.78 2.25
CA ASP A 56 -21.54 15.92 1.97
C ASP A 56 -22.64 16.78 1.31
N TYR A 57 -22.62 16.89 -0.01
CA TYR A 57 -23.72 17.47 -0.75
C TYR A 57 -24.87 16.45 -0.74
N VAL A 58 -25.66 16.50 0.33
CA VAL A 58 -26.98 15.85 0.41
C VAL A 58 -27.98 16.86 -0.13
N ASN A 59 -28.52 16.58 -1.31
CA ASN A 59 -29.63 17.33 -1.93
C ASN A 59 -30.96 16.86 -1.33
#